data_AF-A0AAW1LA84-F1
#
_entry.id   AF-A0AAW1LA84-F1
#
_cell.length_a   1.000
_cell.length_b   1.000
_cell.length_c   1.000
_cell.angle_alpha   90.00
_cell.angle_beta   90.00
_cell.angle_gamma   90.00
#
_symmetry.space_group_name_H-M   'P 1'
#
loop_
_entity.id
_entity.type
_entity.pdbx_description
1 polymer ?
#
loop_
_entity_poly.entity_id
_entity_poly.type
_entity_poly.pdbx_seq_one_letter_code
_entity_poly.pdbx_strand_id
1 'polypeptide(L)'
;MSAMITADWFMLGRDLYFRKFEIYTIGWQQQISMDNLVASVAPYGGPIALMRDRSKPVKVQSNQPSIQIFLPSGRQISSINCNTSTIVKLGWTNNEEFMGSNIICSK
;
A
#
# COMPACT_ATOMS: atom_id res chain seq x y z
N MET A 1 21.01 22.79 -19.42
CA MET A 1 19.68 23.39 -19.19
C MET A 1 19.68 24.01 -17.81
N SER A 2 19.94 25.31 -17.71
CA SER A 2 19.89 26.02 -16.43
C SER A 2 18.42 26.26 -16.09
N ALA A 3 17.87 25.45 -15.18
CA ALA A 3 16.53 25.69 -14.66
C ALA A 3 16.56 26.94 -13.78
N MET A 4 15.69 27.90 -14.06
CA MET A 4 15.48 29.07 -13.21
C MET A 4 14.96 28.56 -11.86
N ILE A 5 15.77 28.69 -10.80
CA ILE A 5 15.48 28.17 -9.44
C ILE A 5 14.18 28.74 -8.83
N THR A 6 13.62 29.80 -9.43
CA THR A 6 12.45 30.53 -8.94
C THR A 6 11.15 30.27 -9.71
N ALA A 7 11.14 29.46 -10.77
CA ALA A 7 9.99 29.38 -11.69
C ALA A 7 8.73 28.68 -11.14
N ASP A 8 8.83 27.93 -10.03
CA ASP A 8 7.75 27.08 -9.51
C ASP A 8 7.15 27.57 -8.16
N TRP A 9 7.44 28.82 -7.76
CA TRP A 9 6.88 29.39 -6.52
C TRP A 9 5.57 30.12 -6.80
N PHE A 10 4.53 29.78 -6.04
CA PHE A 10 3.20 30.39 -6.12
C PHE A 10 2.95 31.28 -4.90
N MET A 11 2.45 32.50 -5.11
CA MET A 11 2.03 33.39 -4.02
C MET A 11 0.71 32.93 -3.42
N LEU A 12 0.65 32.85 -2.09
CA LEU A 12 -0.57 32.68 -1.30
C LEU A 12 -0.81 33.92 -0.45
N GLY A 13 -1.68 34.82 -0.89
CA GLY A 13 -1.94 36.08 -0.18
C GLY A 13 -0.90 37.15 -0.51
N ARG A 14 -0.40 37.88 0.50
CA ARG A 14 0.48 39.04 0.29
C ARG A 14 1.97 38.72 0.35
N ASP A 15 2.41 37.87 1.28
CA ASP A 15 3.85 37.67 1.57
C ASP A 15 4.27 36.19 1.69
N LEU A 16 3.36 35.24 1.42
CA LEU A 16 3.66 33.81 1.51
C LEU A 16 3.87 33.24 0.12
N TYR A 17 4.93 32.45 -0.04
CA TYR A 17 5.23 31.72 -1.26
C TYR A 17 5.27 30.23 -0.93
N PHE A 18 4.59 29.41 -1.72
CA PHE A 18 4.62 27.96 -1.59
C PHE A 18 5.04 27.35 -2.92
N ARG A 19 5.66 26.17 -2.84
CA ARG A 19 5.98 25.37 -4.01
C ARG A 19 5.44 23.97 -3.78
N LYS A 20 4.72 23.46 -4.77
CA LYS A 20 4.28 22.07 -4.79
C LYS A 20 5.30 21.27 -5.60
N PHE A 21 5.77 20.19 -5.00
CA PHE A 21 6.62 19.21 -5.66
C PHE A 21 5.91 17.88 -5.67
N GLU A 22 5.93 17.20 -6.81
CA GLU A 22 5.55 15.79 -6.85
C GLU A 22 6.71 14.97 -6.27
N ILE A 23 6.52 14.38 -5.10
CA ILE A 23 7.54 13.56 -4.42
C ILE A 23 7.61 12.17 -5.08
N TYR A 24 6.48 11.66 -5.56
CA TYR A 24 6.39 10.41 -6.32
C TYR A 24 5.11 10.36 -7.13
N THR A 25 5.15 9.66 -8.27
CA THR A 25 3.98 9.37 -9.08
C THR A 25 3.28 8.12 -8.56
N ILE A 26 1.95 8.18 -8.47
CA ILE A 26 1.08 7.10 -8.02
C ILE A 26 0.92 6.10 -9.18
N GLY A 27 1.54 4.93 -9.07
CA GLY A 27 1.55 3.87 -10.07
C GLY A 27 0.55 2.73 -9.82
N TRP A 28 -0.45 2.96 -8.98
CA TRP A 28 -1.49 1.97 -8.69
C TRP A 28 -2.17 1.53 -10.00
N GLN A 29 -2.07 0.25 -10.30
CA GLN A 29 -2.68 -0.33 -11.49
C GLN A 29 -4.19 -0.40 -11.30
N GLN A 30 -4.95 -0.02 -12.32
CA GLN A 30 -6.43 -0.02 -12.33
C GLN A 30 -7.06 -1.43 -12.17
N GLN A 31 -6.22 -2.46 -12.11
CA GLN A 31 -6.59 -3.88 -12.09
C GLN A 31 -6.87 -4.41 -10.68
N ILE A 32 -6.68 -3.60 -9.63
CA ILE A 32 -6.90 -3.99 -8.23
C ILE A 32 -8.36 -3.66 -7.85
N SER A 33 -9.24 -4.66 -7.88
CA SER A 33 -10.63 -4.51 -7.43
C SER A 33 -10.72 -4.46 -5.91
N MET A 34 -11.03 -3.29 -5.34
CA MET A 34 -11.10 -3.06 -3.90
C MET A 34 -12.30 -3.74 -3.21
N ASP A 35 -13.29 -4.19 -3.96
CA ASP A 35 -14.54 -4.73 -3.40
C ASP A 35 -14.34 -5.95 -2.50
N ASN A 36 -13.29 -6.73 -2.76
CA ASN A 36 -13.00 -7.99 -2.07
C ASN A 36 -11.58 -8.01 -1.47
N LEU A 37 -11.04 -6.85 -1.10
CA LEU A 37 -9.71 -6.72 -0.51
C LEU A 37 -9.79 -6.10 0.88
N VAL A 38 -8.97 -6.63 1.79
CA VAL A 38 -8.62 -6.03 3.07
C VAL A 38 -7.25 -5.39 2.92
N ALA A 39 -7.15 -4.11 3.31
CA ALA A 39 -5.90 -3.36 3.31
C ALA A 39 -5.45 -3.06 4.75
N SER A 40 -4.15 -3.09 4.99
CA SER A 40 -3.52 -2.65 6.24
C SER A 40 -2.29 -1.83 5.90
N VAL A 41 -2.17 -0.65 6.49
CA VAL A 41 -1.11 0.32 6.17
C VAL A 41 -0.16 0.41 7.35
N ALA A 42 1.15 0.38 7.07
CA ALA A 42 2.16 0.61 8.08
C ALA A 42 2.08 2.05 8.61
N PRO A 43 2.46 2.30 9.87
CA PRO A 43 2.53 3.66 10.40
C PRO A 43 3.51 4.53 9.59
N TYR A 44 3.43 5.85 9.79
CA TYR A 44 4.36 6.83 9.21
C TYR A 44 4.46 6.86 7.67
N GLY A 45 3.45 6.34 6.97
CA GLY A 45 3.46 6.29 5.51
C GLY A 45 4.32 5.16 4.95
N GLY A 46 4.55 4.12 5.75
CA GLY A 46 5.19 2.89 5.32
C GLY A 46 4.34 2.07 4.33
N PRO A 47 4.75 0.82 4.06
CA PRO A 47 4.13 -0.04 3.06
C PRO A 47 2.67 -0.42 3.37
N ILE A 48 1.94 -0.78 2.32
CA ILE A 48 0.52 -1.15 2.34
C ILE A 48 0.42 -2.64 2.02
N ALA A 49 -0.15 -3.43 2.93
CA ALA A 49 -0.46 -4.83 2.70
C ALA A 49 -1.91 -4.98 2.23
N LEU A 50 -2.09 -5.72 1.15
CA LEU A 50 -3.38 -6.09 0.57
C LEU A 50 -3.55 -7.61 0.65
N MET A 51 -4.76 -8.04 0.98
CA MET A 51 -5.15 -9.44 0.99
C MET A 51 -6.61 -9.55 0.59
N ARG A 52 -7.04 -10.69 0.03
CA ARG A 52 -8.46 -10.91 -0.22
C ARG A 52 -9.27 -11.04 1.06
N ASP A 53 -10.41 -10.36 1.07
CA ASP A 53 -11.44 -10.51 2.09
C ASP A 53 -12.14 -11.86 1.90
N ARG A 54 -12.02 -12.75 2.89
CA ARG A 54 -12.68 -14.06 2.91
C ARG A 54 -14.10 -14.02 3.45
N SER A 55 -14.51 -12.91 4.07
CA SER A 55 -15.89 -12.71 4.53
C SER A 55 -16.88 -12.61 3.35
N LYS A 56 -16.39 -12.16 2.19
CA LYS A 56 -17.18 -12.00 0.97
C LYS A 56 -16.98 -13.21 0.05
N PRO A 57 -18.05 -13.97 -0.29
CA PRO A 57 -17.94 -15.07 -1.22
C PRO A 57 -17.73 -14.55 -2.64
N VAL A 58 -16.63 -14.95 -3.29
CA VAL A 58 -16.32 -14.57 -4.68
C VAL A 58 -16.16 -15.82 -5.55
N LYS A 59 -16.68 -15.77 -6.79
CA LYS A 59 -16.49 -16.79 -7.84
C LYS A 59 -15.06 -16.77 -8.40
N VAL A 60 -14.03 -17.19 -7.65
CA VAL A 60 -12.67 -17.36 -8.23
C VAL A 60 -12.01 -18.67 -7.79
N GLN A 61 -11.35 -19.31 -8.77
CA GLN A 61 -10.90 -20.70 -8.84
C GLN A 61 -9.59 -21.03 -8.09
N SER A 62 -8.99 -20.11 -7.33
CA SER A 62 -7.78 -20.36 -6.54
C SER A 62 -7.97 -19.91 -5.10
N ASN A 63 -8.02 -20.89 -4.19
CA ASN A 63 -8.34 -20.72 -2.77
C ASN A 63 -7.09 -20.39 -1.92
N GLN A 64 -5.94 -20.18 -2.56
CA GLN A 64 -4.66 -19.90 -1.91
C GLN A 64 -4.63 -18.43 -1.46
N PRO A 65 -4.54 -18.13 -0.15
CA PRO A 65 -4.41 -16.76 0.32
C PRO A 65 -3.03 -16.22 -0.04
N SER A 66 -2.99 -15.16 -0.85
CA SER A 66 -1.80 -14.36 -1.07
C SER A 66 -1.96 -12.97 -0.44
N ILE A 67 -0.91 -12.53 0.25
CA ILE A 67 -0.77 -11.18 0.78
C ILE A 67 0.21 -10.46 -0.15
N GLN A 68 -0.20 -9.33 -0.70
CA GLN A 68 0.64 -8.50 -1.54
C GLN A 68 1.01 -7.23 -0.79
N ILE A 69 2.29 -6.90 -0.76
CA ILE A 69 2.80 -5.70 -0.09
C ILE A 69 3.20 -4.70 -1.19
N PHE A 70 2.68 -3.49 -1.07
CA PHE A 70 2.88 -2.37 -1.99
C PHE A 70 3.54 -1.20 -1.26
N LEU A 71 4.32 -0.41 -1.99
CA LEU A 71 4.67 0.93 -1.51
C LEU A 71 3.45 1.86 -1.57
N PRO A 72 3.49 3.00 -0.85
CA PRO A 72 2.52 4.08 -1.04
C PRO A 72 2.39 4.53 -2.51
N SER A 73 3.48 4.46 -3.27
CA SER A 73 3.51 4.74 -4.70
C SER A 73 2.78 3.71 -5.58
N GLY A 74 2.28 2.60 -5.03
CA GLY A 74 1.55 1.57 -5.76
C GLY A 74 2.42 0.51 -6.43
N ARG A 75 3.74 0.52 -6.20
CA ARG A 75 4.64 -0.54 -6.67
C ARG A 75 4.59 -1.75 -5.72
N GLN A 76 4.30 -2.94 -6.25
CA GLN A 76 4.39 -4.17 -5.48
C GLN A 76 5.86 -4.46 -5.12
N ILE A 77 6.15 -4.71 -3.85
CA ILE A 77 7.49 -5.10 -3.38
C ILE A 77 7.59 -6.54 -2.94
N SER A 78 6.49 -7.12 -2.46
CA SER A 78 6.51 -8.50 -1.99
C SER A 78 5.16 -9.14 -2.19
N SER A 79 5.17 -10.45 -2.38
CA SER A 79 3.97 -11.28 -2.40
C SER A 79 4.26 -12.50 -1.54
N ILE A 80 3.46 -12.68 -0.50
CA ILE A 80 3.58 -13.77 0.45
C ILE A 80 2.41 -14.71 0.18
N ASN A 81 2.71 -15.93 -0.27
CA ASN A 81 1.70 -16.98 -0.35
C ASN A 81 1.59 -17.59 1.05
N CYS A 82 0.42 -17.48 1.65
CA CYS A 82 0.17 -18.09 2.94
C CYS A 82 -0.50 -19.45 2.72
N ASN A 83 0.13 -20.47 3.30
CA ASN A 83 -0.34 -21.86 3.18
C ASN A 83 -1.45 -22.17 4.21
N THR A 84 -1.66 -21.28 5.19
CA THR A 84 -2.69 -21.40 6.21
C THR A 84 -4.03 -20.83 5.74
N SER A 85 -5.09 -21.58 6.01
CA SER A 85 -6.45 -21.31 5.53
C SER A 85 -7.17 -20.16 6.25
N THR A 86 -6.59 -19.57 7.31
CA THR A 86 -7.33 -18.62 8.16
C THR A 86 -6.45 -17.48 8.64
N ILE A 87 -6.13 -16.54 7.75
CA ILE A 87 -5.61 -15.23 8.16
C ILE A 87 -6.79 -14.34 8.50
N VAL A 88 -6.94 -14.02 9.80
CA VAL A 88 -8.09 -13.24 10.30
C VAL A 88 -7.81 -11.74 10.23
N LYS A 89 -6.56 -11.32 10.52
CA LYS A 89 -6.17 -9.90 10.56
C LYS A 89 -4.72 -9.69 10.11
N LEU A 90 -4.52 -8.54 9.45
CA LEU A 90 -3.22 -8.01 9.06
C LEU A 90 -2.93 -6.73 9.83
N GLY A 91 -1.72 -6.60 10.35
CA GLY A 91 -1.28 -5.42 11.08
C GLY A 91 0.21 -5.15 10.88
N TRP A 92 0.61 -3.97 11.30
CA TRP A 92 2.00 -3.53 11.31
C TRP A 92 2.38 -3.15 12.73
N THR A 93 3.63 -3.41 13.11
CA THR A 93 4.18 -2.85 14.35
C THR A 93 4.52 -1.38 14.16
N ASN A 94 4.79 -0.70 15.27
CA ASN A 94 5.30 0.67 15.26
C ASN A 94 6.68 0.79 14.59
N ASN A 95 7.41 -0.32 14.44
CA ASN A 95 8.69 -0.41 13.75
C ASN A 95 8.53 -0.82 12.28
N GLU A 96 7.31 -0.73 11.72
CA GLU A 96 6.99 -1.13 10.34
C GLU A 96 7.21 -2.62 10.03
N GLU A 97 7.23 -3.47 11.05
CA GLU A 97 7.31 -4.92 10.86
C GLU A 97 5.91 -5.47 10.60
N PHE A 98 5.76 -6.24 9.52
CA PHE A 98 4.49 -6.85 9.14
C PHE A 98 4.13 -8.02 10.07
N MET A 99 2.98 -7.95 10.74
CA MET A 99 2.46 -9.01 11.60
C MET A 99 1.08 -9.50 11.14
N GLY A 100 0.98 -10.77 10.80
CA GLY A 100 -0.30 -11.47 10.66
C GLY A 100 -0.68 -12.12 11.99
N SER A 101 -1.84 -11.78 12.56
CA SER A 101 -2.34 -12.40 13.80
C SER A 101 -2.98 -13.77 13.51
N ASN A 102 -2.12 -14.73 13.16
CA ASN A 102 -2.15 -16.18 13.38
C ASN A 102 -0.95 -16.73 12.60
N ILE A 103 0.18 -16.84 13.28
CA ILE A 103 1.47 -17.24 12.73
C ILE A 103 1.34 -18.70 12.26
N ILE A 104 1.27 -18.93 10.95
CA ILE A 104 2.17 -19.82 10.19
C ILE A 104 2.06 -19.39 8.71
N CYS A 105 2.92 -18.47 8.26
CA CYS A 105 3.41 -18.53 6.88
C CYS A 105 4.84 -19.06 7.01
N SER A 106 4.95 -20.40 7.09
CA SER A 106 6.24 -21.08 7.07
C SER A 106 6.93 -20.76 5.75
N LYS A 107 8.20 -20.42 5.85
CA LYS A 107 9.16 -20.50 4.76
C LYS A 107 9.23 -21.93 4.23
#